data_AF-A0A6C0AVS7-F1
#
_entry.id   AF-A0A6C0AVS7-F1
#
_cell.length_a   1.000
_cell.length_b   1.000
_cell.length_c   1.000
_cell.angle_alpha   90.00
_cell.angle_beta   90.00
_cell.angle_gamma   90.00
#
_symmetry.space_group_name_H-M   'P 1'
#
loop_
_entity.id
_entity.type
_entity.pdbx_description
1 polymer ?
#
loop_
_entity_poly.entity_id
_entity_poly.type
_entity_poly.pdbx_seq_one_letter_code
_entity_poly.pdbx_strand_id
1 'polypeptide(L)'
;MEKRLNKKTECYLTEFKDNIRVKLSSLGFSENEKTQELMEFIYEYKRLQFDKEDVNKRQRIKNCIPNTNRCNAKIANGCQCTRQRKDNNIYCGTHDKGTPHGVIDEDSTEQLYTKHEVFVQEINGIVQYLDKQGNVYNTEDIQKNKENPEIVGRYLVNSDGTYQLNLY
;
A
#
# COMPACT_ATOMS: atom_id res chain seq x y z
N MET A 1 -5.59 1.14 22.31
CA MET A 1 -6.75 0.66 23.09
C MET A 1 -6.35 -0.32 24.20
N GLU A 2 -5.40 -1.23 23.97
CA GLU A 2 -4.91 -2.21 24.97
C GLU A 2 -4.58 -1.59 26.34
N LYS A 3 -3.82 -0.48 26.37
CA LYS A 3 -3.35 0.15 27.62
C LYS A 3 -4.52 0.64 28.48
N ARG A 4 -5.56 1.16 27.83
CA ARG A 4 -6.79 1.60 28.52
C ARG A 4 -7.58 0.43 29.06
N LEU A 5 -7.65 -0.67 28.29
CA LEU A 5 -8.31 -1.91 28.73
C LEU A 5 -7.57 -2.50 29.92
N ASN A 6 -6.25 -2.73 29.80
CA ASN A 6 -5.40 -3.24 30.87
C ASN A 6 -5.50 -2.42 32.15
N LYS A 7 -5.49 -1.07 32.05
CA LYS A 7 -5.69 -0.21 33.23
C LYS A 7 -7.05 -0.40 33.89
N LYS A 8 -8.12 -0.57 33.11
CA LYS A 8 -9.47 -0.80 33.65
C LYS A 8 -9.57 -2.17 34.33
N THR A 9 -8.99 -3.20 33.70
CA THR A 9 -8.93 -4.55 34.27
C THR A 9 -8.10 -4.57 35.56
N GLU A 10 -6.99 -3.85 35.60
CA GLU A 10 -6.13 -3.73 36.77
C GLU A 10 -6.87 -3.07 37.93
N CYS A 11 -7.52 -1.93 37.71
CA CYS A 11 -8.33 -1.28 38.76
C CYS A 11 -9.41 -2.22 39.31
N TYR A 12 -10.15 -2.91 38.43
CA TYR A 12 -11.19 -3.85 38.84
C TYR A 12 -10.64 -5.04 39.64
N LEU A 13 -9.52 -5.62 39.21
CA LEU A 13 -8.92 -6.76 39.91
C LEU A 13 -8.32 -6.34 41.26
N THR A 14 -7.74 -5.15 41.37
CA THR A 14 -7.24 -4.63 42.64
C THR A 14 -8.41 -4.43 43.62
N GLU A 15 -9.48 -3.78 43.19
CA GLU A 15 -10.68 -3.58 44.01
C GLU A 15 -11.31 -4.92 44.42
N PHE A 16 -11.34 -5.91 43.52
CA PHE A 16 -11.80 -7.26 43.83
C PHE A 16 -10.94 -7.94 44.91
N LYS A 17 -9.60 -7.86 44.81
CA LYS A 17 -8.68 -8.42 45.81
C LYS A 17 -8.82 -7.72 47.17
N ASP A 18 -9.00 -6.39 47.17
CA ASP A 18 -9.23 -5.60 48.38
C ASP A 18 -10.57 -5.98 49.06
N ASN A 19 -11.63 -6.16 48.27
CA ASN A 19 -12.94 -6.59 48.77
C ASN A 19 -12.88 -8.00 49.40
N ILE A 20 -12.14 -8.93 48.78
CA ILE A 20 -11.89 -10.26 49.38
C ILE A 20 -11.16 -10.10 50.70
N ARG A 21 -10.16 -9.21 50.76
CA ARG A 21 -9.41 -8.97 51.99
C ARG A 21 -10.30 -8.47 53.12
N VAL A 22 -11.15 -7.47 52.85
CA VAL A 22 -12.12 -6.95 53.82
C VAL A 22 -13.09 -8.05 54.27
N LYS A 23 -13.58 -8.87 53.34
CA LYS A 23 -14.49 -9.98 53.64
C LYS A 23 -13.82 -11.03 54.53
N LEU A 24 -12.57 -11.40 54.26
CA LEU A 24 -11.78 -12.34 55.07
C LEU A 24 -11.58 -11.82 56.50
N SER A 25 -11.25 -10.53 56.65
CA SER A 25 -11.16 -9.92 57.98
C SER A 25 -12.50 -9.90 58.73
N SER A 26 -13.62 -9.72 58.02
CA SER A 26 -14.96 -9.73 58.63
C SER A 26 -15.45 -11.11 59.07
N LEU A 27 -14.95 -12.18 58.45
CA LEU A 27 -15.35 -13.56 58.75
C LEU A 27 -14.64 -14.14 59.99
N GLY A 28 -13.58 -13.49 60.47
CA GLY A 28 -12.94 -13.83 61.75
C GLY A 28 -12.40 -15.27 61.82
N PHE A 29 -11.69 -15.71 60.78
CA PHE A 29 -11.08 -17.05 60.76
C PHE A 29 -10.06 -17.22 61.90
N SER A 30 -10.13 -18.36 62.60
CA SER A 30 -9.27 -18.70 63.74
C SER A 30 -7.85 -19.12 63.34
N GLU A 31 -7.65 -19.58 62.10
CA GLU A 31 -6.36 -20.03 61.55
C GLU A 31 -5.71 -18.92 60.71
N ASN A 32 -5.08 -17.95 61.40
CA ASN A 32 -4.43 -16.80 60.75
C ASN A 32 -3.37 -17.20 59.71
N GLU A 33 -2.64 -18.30 59.94
CA GLU A 33 -1.54 -18.75 59.07
C GLU A 33 -2.03 -19.19 57.68
N LYS A 34 -3.05 -20.06 57.62
CA LYS A 34 -3.67 -20.49 56.34
C LYS A 34 -4.40 -19.34 55.64
N THR A 35 -4.95 -18.42 56.43
CA THR A 35 -5.60 -17.21 55.89
C THR A 35 -4.58 -16.30 55.20
N GLN A 36 -3.38 -16.20 55.76
CA GLN A 36 -2.29 -15.41 55.17
C GLN A 36 -1.71 -16.06 53.91
N GLU A 37 -1.50 -17.38 53.91
CA GLU A 37 -1.09 -18.14 52.72
C GLU A 37 -2.09 -17.97 51.56
N LEU A 38 -3.39 -18.03 51.86
CA LEU A 38 -4.44 -17.80 50.87
C LEU A 38 -4.41 -16.37 50.31
N MET A 39 -4.14 -15.36 51.16
CA MET A 39 -4.01 -13.97 50.71
C MET A 39 -2.82 -13.81 49.78
N GLU A 40 -1.66 -14.35 50.14
CA GLU A 40 -0.46 -14.31 49.30
C GLU A 40 -0.74 -14.90 47.92
N PHE A 41 -1.37 -16.08 47.87
CA PHE A 41 -1.80 -16.70 46.62
C PHE A 41 -2.73 -15.81 45.79
N ILE A 42 -3.73 -15.17 46.41
CA ILE A 42 -4.68 -14.28 45.73
C ILE A 42 -3.97 -13.04 45.16
N TYR A 43 -3.04 -12.43 45.92
CA TYR A 43 -2.31 -11.25 45.47
C TYR A 43 -1.28 -11.55 44.38
N GLU A 44 -0.62 -12.70 44.46
CA GLU A 44 0.38 -13.15 43.49
C GLU A 44 -0.26 -13.73 42.21
N TYR A 45 -1.55 -14.07 42.24
CA TYR A 45 -2.24 -14.59 41.07
C TYR A 45 -2.10 -13.67 39.85
N LYS A 46 -1.69 -14.29 38.73
CA LYS A 46 -1.35 -13.63 37.48
C LYS A 46 -2.49 -12.72 37.01
N ARG A 47 -2.15 -11.47 36.72
CA ARG A 47 -3.10 -10.47 36.21
C ARG A 47 -3.46 -10.77 34.76
N LEU A 48 -4.73 -10.56 34.40
CA LEU A 48 -5.17 -10.61 33.01
C LEU A 48 -4.57 -9.42 32.25
N GLN A 49 -3.80 -9.71 31.19
CA GLN A 49 -3.23 -8.72 30.29
C GLN A 49 -3.71 -8.99 28.87
N PHE A 50 -4.15 -7.93 28.20
CA PHE A 50 -4.53 -7.94 26.80
C PHE A 50 -3.34 -7.53 25.95
N ASP A 51 -3.04 -8.33 24.94
CA ASP A 51 -2.01 -8.07 23.96
C ASP A 51 -2.57 -7.29 22.75
N LYS A 52 -1.66 -6.78 21.92
CA LYS A 52 -2.01 -6.08 20.67
C LYS A 52 -2.88 -6.95 19.76
N GLU A 53 -2.65 -8.25 19.76
CA GLU A 53 -3.37 -9.20 18.91
C GLU A 53 -4.82 -9.40 19.33
N ASP A 54 -5.14 -9.24 20.61
CA ASP A 54 -6.51 -9.39 21.14
C ASP A 54 -7.41 -8.21 20.75
N VAL A 55 -6.81 -7.03 20.62
CA VAL A 55 -7.54 -5.77 20.39
C VAL A 55 -7.58 -5.40 18.90
N ASN A 56 -6.64 -5.92 18.10
CA ASN A 56 -6.60 -5.65 16.67
C ASN A 56 -7.52 -6.59 15.91
N LYS A 57 -8.49 -6.02 15.17
CA LYS A 57 -9.28 -6.77 14.20
C LYS A 57 -8.34 -7.28 13.12
N ARG A 58 -8.14 -8.61 13.05
CA ARG A 58 -7.32 -9.26 12.03
C ARG A 58 -7.77 -8.79 10.64
N GLN A 59 -6.93 -8.03 9.95
CA GLN A 59 -7.13 -7.75 8.54
C GLN A 59 -6.66 -8.98 7.75
N ARG A 60 -7.57 -9.63 7.02
CA ARG A 60 -7.17 -10.64 6.05
C ARG A 60 -6.31 -9.95 5.00
N ILE A 61 -5.10 -10.47 4.77
CA ILE A 61 -4.29 -10.09 3.63
C ILE A 61 -5.13 -10.33 2.38
N LYS A 62 -5.39 -9.28 1.63
CA LYS A 62 -6.07 -9.40 0.35
C LYS A 62 -5.05 -9.93 -0.65
N ASN A 63 -5.15 -11.19 -1.04
CA ASN A 63 -4.35 -11.72 -2.13
C ASN A 63 -4.72 -10.97 -3.41
N CYS A 64 -3.80 -10.15 -3.92
CA CYS A 64 -3.99 -9.42 -5.17
C CYS A 64 -3.81 -10.38 -6.34
N ILE A 65 -4.90 -10.65 -7.07
CA ILE A 65 -4.85 -11.41 -8.32
C ILE A 65 -4.26 -10.47 -9.40
N PRO A 66 -3.32 -10.92 -10.25
CA PRO A 66 -2.81 -10.15 -11.39
C PRO A 66 -3.96 -9.67 -12.28
N ASN A 67 -3.86 -8.47 -12.84
CA ASN A 67 -4.93 -7.89 -13.68
C ASN A 67 -5.30 -8.79 -14.85
N THR A 68 -4.31 -9.47 -15.44
CA THR A 68 -4.52 -10.45 -16.51
C THR A 68 -5.47 -11.56 -16.13
N ASN A 69 -5.55 -11.96 -14.85
CA ASN A 69 -6.41 -13.04 -14.37
C ASN A 69 -7.68 -12.56 -13.66
N ARG A 70 -7.94 -11.25 -13.68
CA ARG A 70 -9.18 -10.69 -13.14
C ARG A 70 -10.32 -10.83 -14.13
N CYS A 71 -11.52 -10.69 -13.61
CA CYS A 71 -12.73 -10.65 -14.40
C CYS A 71 -12.84 -9.30 -15.15
N ASN A 72 -13.24 -9.33 -16.43
CA ASN A 72 -13.35 -8.13 -17.27
C ASN A 72 -14.67 -7.36 -17.04
N ALA A 73 -15.56 -7.84 -16.17
CA ALA A 73 -16.79 -7.13 -15.84
C ALA A 73 -16.56 -6.00 -14.81
N LYS A 74 -17.38 -4.96 -14.92
CA LYS A 74 -17.49 -3.87 -13.97
C LYS A 74 -18.55 -4.17 -12.90
N ILE A 75 -18.25 -3.79 -11.66
CA ILE A 75 -19.23 -3.74 -10.57
C ILE A 75 -20.07 -2.45 -10.65
N ALA A 76 -21.10 -2.31 -9.82
CA ALA A 76 -22.00 -1.15 -9.80
C ALA A 76 -21.27 0.22 -9.66
N ASN A 77 -20.08 0.23 -9.04
CA ASN A 77 -19.25 1.43 -8.89
C ASN A 77 -18.42 1.76 -10.16
N GLY A 78 -18.59 1.03 -11.27
CA GLY A 78 -17.83 1.20 -12.51
C GLY A 78 -16.41 0.63 -12.49
N CYS A 79 -15.90 0.16 -11.35
CA CYS A 79 -14.58 -0.46 -11.22
C CYS A 79 -14.54 -1.92 -11.71
N GLN A 80 -13.35 -2.40 -12.08
CA GLN A 80 -13.13 -3.81 -12.40
C GLN A 80 -13.49 -4.74 -11.25
N CYS A 81 -14.14 -5.85 -11.57
CA CYS A 81 -14.34 -6.95 -10.64
C CYS A 81 -12.99 -7.54 -10.19
N THR A 82 -12.73 -7.56 -8.88
CA THR A 82 -11.49 -8.07 -8.31
C THR A 82 -11.42 -9.60 -8.22
N ARG A 83 -12.48 -10.31 -8.64
CA ARG A 83 -12.53 -11.78 -8.60
C ARG A 83 -11.76 -12.38 -9.78
N GLN A 84 -11.19 -13.56 -9.56
CA GLN A 84 -10.52 -14.33 -10.61
C GLN A 84 -11.53 -14.77 -11.68
N ARG A 85 -11.12 -14.69 -12.94
CA ARG A 85 -11.89 -15.25 -14.06
C ARG A 85 -11.91 -16.79 -13.99
N LYS A 86 -12.95 -17.41 -14.54
CA LYS A 86 -13.00 -18.88 -14.71
C LYS A 86 -12.09 -19.32 -15.85
N ASP A 87 -11.69 -20.59 -15.83
CA ASP A 87 -11.00 -21.21 -16.95
C ASP A 87 -11.88 -21.11 -18.22
N ASN A 88 -11.28 -20.67 -19.32
CA ASN A 88 -11.93 -20.42 -20.60
C ASN A 88 -13.07 -19.37 -20.59
N ASN A 89 -13.08 -18.46 -19.63
CA ASN A 89 -14.04 -17.35 -19.61
C ASN A 89 -13.36 -16.04 -19.18
N ILE A 90 -13.87 -14.92 -19.68
CA ILE A 90 -13.43 -13.57 -19.31
C ILE A 90 -14.10 -13.07 -18.02
N TYR A 91 -15.11 -13.80 -17.54
CA TYR A 91 -15.86 -13.45 -16.33
C TYR A 91 -15.56 -14.38 -15.15
N CYS A 92 -15.74 -13.85 -13.94
CA CYS A 92 -15.79 -14.67 -12.73
C CYS A 92 -17.14 -15.39 -12.66
N GLY A 93 -17.26 -16.42 -11.82
CA GLY A 93 -18.49 -17.22 -11.73
C GLY A 93 -19.78 -16.46 -11.37
N THR A 94 -19.69 -15.22 -10.91
CA THR A 94 -20.85 -14.36 -10.63
C THR A 94 -21.26 -13.52 -11.84
N HIS A 95 -20.30 -12.93 -12.56
CA HIS A 95 -20.59 -12.18 -13.80
C HIS A 95 -20.81 -13.09 -15.02
N ASP A 96 -20.46 -14.37 -14.90
CA ASP A 96 -20.85 -15.41 -15.85
C ASP A 96 -22.35 -15.78 -15.72
N LYS A 97 -22.88 -15.72 -14.50
CA LYS A 97 -24.30 -16.03 -14.21
C LYS A 97 -25.23 -14.82 -14.19
N GLY A 98 -24.67 -13.62 -14.04
CA GLY A 98 -25.42 -12.37 -13.90
C GLY A 98 -24.95 -11.34 -14.92
N THR A 99 -25.77 -10.33 -15.17
CA THR A 99 -25.43 -9.26 -16.12
C THR A 99 -24.34 -8.35 -15.54
N PRO A 100 -23.22 -8.16 -16.26
CA PRO A 100 -22.21 -7.19 -15.84
C PRO A 100 -22.75 -5.76 -15.98
N HIS A 101 -22.34 -4.85 -15.07
CA HIS A 101 -22.69 -3.42 -15.18
C HIS A 101 -21.92 -2.69 -16.28
N GLY A 102 -21.01 -3.39 -16.93
CA GLY A 102 -20.15 -2.92 -18.02
C GLY A 102 -18.98 -3.89 -18.18
N VAL A 103 -18.25 -3.75 -19.26
CA VAL A 103 -17.04 -4.54 -19.55
C VAL A 103 -15.86 -3.58 -19.62
N ILE A 104 -14.68 -4.09 -19.31
CA ILE A 104 -13.41 -3.41 -19.53
C ILE A 104 -12.96 -3.83 -20.91
N ASP A 105 -12.97 -2.89 -21.84
CA ASP A 105 -12.25 -3.04 -23.09
C ASP A 105 -10.76 -2.86 -22.78
N GLU A 106 -9.96 -3.86 -23.11
CA GLU A 106 -8.50 -3.75 -23.17
C GLU A 106 -8.04 -2.88 -24.36
N ASP A 107 -8.98 -2.38 -25.17
CA ASP A 107 -8.75 -1.51 -26.34
C ASP A 107 -8.60 -0.02 -26.00
N SER A 108 -8.45 0.36 -24.72
CA SER A 108 -7.74 1.60 -24.46
C SER A 108 -6.28 1.34 -24.78
N THR A 109 -5.88 1.66 -26.00
CA THR A 109 -4.50 1.94 -26.38
C THR A 109 -3.92 2.89 -25.34
N GLU A 110 -3.38 2.34 -24.26
CA GLU A 110 -2.49 3.07 -23.37
C GLU A 110 -1.41 3.57 -24.32
N GLN A 111 -1.41 4.88 -24.61
CA GLN A 111 -0.36 5.49 -25.39
C GLN A 111 0.93 5.13 -24.66
N LEU A 112 1.71 4.23 -25.26
CA LEU A 112 2.96 3.75 -24.70
C LEU A 112 3.91 4.95 -24.71
N TYR A 113 3.95 5.69 -23.59
CA TYR A 113 4.89 6.78 -23.42
C TYR A 113 6.29 6.18 -23.28
N THR A 114 7.11 6.32 -24.31
CA THR A 114 8.54 5.99 -24.22
C THR A 114 9.26 7.17 -23.58
N LYS A 115 9.95 6.93 -22.47
CA LYS A 115 10.81 7.95 -21.87
C LYS A 115 12.11 8.05 -22.65
N HIS A 116 12.42 9.24 -23.16
CA HIS A 116 13.68 9.55 -23.81
C HIS A 116 14.52 10.46 -22.92
N GLU A 117 15.82 10.15 -22.81
CA GLU A 117 16.79 10.99 -22.11
C GLU A 117 17.36 12.03 -23.09
N VAL A 118 17.21 13.31 -22.73
CA VAL A 118 17.76 14.44 -23.47
C VAL A 118 18.90 15.04 -22.65
N PHE A 119 20.03 15.32 -23.30
CA PHE A 119 21.20 15.95 -22.69
C PHE A 119 21.57 17.22 -23.43
N VAL A 120 22.38 18.05 -22.78
CA VAL A 120 22.75 19.39 -23.26
C VAL A 120 24.18 19.35 -23.81
N GLN A 121 24.37 19.87 -25.01
CA GLN A 121 25.69 20.01 -25.63
C GLN A 121 25.87 21.41 -26.20
N GLU A 122 27.02 22.01 -25.95
CA GLU A 122 27.42 23.28 -26.56
C GLU A 122 28.06 23.01 -27.92
N ILE A 123 27.47 23.56 -28.99
CA ILE A 123 27.97 23.44 -30.36
C ILE A 123 28.04 24.85 -30.94
N ASN A 124 29.24 25.29 -31.34
CA ASN A 124 29.49 26.62 -31.89
C ASN A 124 29.00 27.78 -30.98
N GLY A 125 29.06 27.60 -29.66
CA GLY A 125 28.64 28.61 -28.67
C GLY A 125 27.13 28.69 -28.44
N ILE A 126 26.34 27.79 -29.03
CA ILE A 126 24.89 27.69 -28.81
C ILE A 126 24.60 26.39 -28.07
N VAL A 127 23.80 26.49 -27.01
CA VAL A 127 23.36 25.35 -26.20
C VAL A 127 22.23 24.61 -26.91
N GLN A 128 22.45 23.33 -27.22
CA GLN A 128 21.49 22.48 -27.93
C GLN A 128 21.07 21.28 -27.08
N TYR A 129 19.82 20.83 -27.26
CA TYR A 129 19.26 19.66 -26.59
C TYR A 129 19.25 18.47 -27.54
N LEU A 130 19.95 17.40 -27.17
CA LEU A 130 20.20 16.23 -28.00
C LEU A 130 19.73 14.95 -27.30
N ASP A 131 19.33 13.93 -28.05
CA ASP A 131 19.12 12.58 -27.51
C ASP A 131 20.16 11.56 -28.02
N LYS A 132 20.15 10.36 -27.44
CA LYS A 132 21.01 9.24 -27.89
C LYS A 132 20.65 8.70 -29.28
N GLN A 133 19.52 9.12 -29.85
CA GLN A 133 19.04 8.67 -31.15
C GLN A 133 19.48 9.59 -32.30
N GLY A 134 20.23 10.65 -32.00
CA GLY A 134 20.76 11.57 -33.00
C GLY A 134 19.84 12.76 -33.29
N ASN A 135 18.78 12.98 -32.51
CA ASN A 135 17.83 14.07 -32.72
C ASN A 135 18.22 15.33 -31.94
N VAL A 136 17.89 16.48 -32.52
CA VAL A 136 18.07 17.81 -31.94
C VAL A 136 16.68 18.37 -31.66
N TYR A 137 16.41 18.79 -30.43
CA TYR A 137 15.11 19.27 -29.99
C TYR A 137 15.06 20.79 -29.90
N ASN A 138 13.87 21.35 -30.13
CA ASN A 138 13.62 22.77 -29.92
C ASN A 138 13.81 23.14 -28.45
N THR A 139 14.65 24.14 -28.18
CA THR A 139 14.97 24.62 -26.83
C THR A 139 13.73 25.12 -26.09
N GLU A 140 12.81 25.80 -26.78
CA GLU A 140 11.60 26.33 -26.15
C GLU A 140 10.65 25.22 -25.69
N ASP A 141 10.51 24.16 -26.48
CA ASP A 141 9.62 23.04 -26.17
C ASP A 141 10.15 22.24 -24.96
N ILE A 142 11.47 22.06 -24.88
CA ILE A 142 12.13 21.44 -23.73
C ILE A 142 11.98 22.30 -22.48
N GLN A 143 12.17 23.62 -22.59
CA GLN A 143 12.00 24.54 -21.45
C GLN A 143 10.55 24.60 -20.94
N LYS A 144 9.57 24.44 -21.83
CA LYS A 144 8.14 24.41 -21.49
C LYS A 144 7.67 23.02 -20.99
N ASN A 145 8.56 22.02 -20.90
CA ASN A 145 8.22 20.63 -20.58
C ASN A 145 7.07 20.07 -21.45
N LYS A 146 7.08 20.43 -22.73
CA LYS A 146 6.04 20.00 -23.67
C LYS A 146 6.17 18.49 -23.94
N GLU A 147 5.05 17.78 -23.90
CA GLU A 147 5.00 16.38 -24.32
C GLU A 147 5.21 16.28 -25.84
N ASN A 148 6.10 15.39 -26.29
CA ASN A 148 6.57 15.28 -27.68
C ASN A 148 7.15 16.60 -28.24
N PRO A 149 8.30 17.05 -27.72
CA PRO A 149 8.97 18.27 -28.19
C PRO A 149 9.37 18.15 -29.68
N GLU A 150 9.31 19.27 -30.40
CA GLU A 150 9.61 19.30 -31.84
C GLU A 150 11.10 19.02 -32.12
N ILE A 151 11.36 18.14 -33.10
CA ILE A 151 12.70 17.81 -33.57
C ILE A 151 13.07 18.80 -34.68
N VAL A 152 14.05 19.67 -34.39
CA VAL A 152 14.52 20.72 -35.30
C VAL A 152 15.64 20.25 -36.23
N GLY A 153 16.21 19.06 -35.99
CA GLY A 153 17.29 18.53 -36.81
C GLY A 153 17.84 17.22 -36.29
N ARG A 154 18.93 16.77 -36.92
CA ARG A 154 19.75 15.64 -36.48
C ARG A 154 21.21 16.05 -36.33
N TYR A 155 21.94 15.35 -35.47
CA TYR A 155 23.36 15.56 -35.32
C TYR A 155 24.15 14.32 -35.73
N LEU A 156 25.35 14.53 -36.28
CA LEU A 156 26.34 13.50 -36.57
C LEU A 156 27.57 13.74 -35.71
N VAL A 157 28.14 12.65 -35.18
CA VAL A 157 29.41 12.69 -34.46
C VAL A 157 30.51 12.31 -35.43
N ASN A 158 31.42 13.24 -35.72
CA ASN A 158 32.57 12.97 -36.55
C ASN A 158 33.62 12.16 -35.78
N SER A 159 34.52 11.49 -36.49
CA SER A 159 35.61 10.66 -35.94
C SER A 159 36.54 11.40 -34.96
N ASP A 160 36.55 12.73 -35.01
CA ASP A 160 37.35 13.60 -34.14
C ASP A 160 36.60 14.02 -32.85
N GLY A 161 35.40 13.48 -32.61
CA GLY A 161 34.57 13.80 -31.44
C GLY A 161 33.80 15.12 -31.53
N THR A 162 33.78 15.76 -32.71
CA THR A 162 33.02 16.99 -32.96
C THR A 162 31.59 16.67 -33.40
N TYR A 163 30.64 17.48 -32.91
CA TYR A 163 29.22 17.35 -33.26
C TYR A 163 28.89 18.27 -34.44
N GLN A 164 28.37 17.69 -35.51
CA GLN A 164 27.89 18.43 -36.69
C GLN A 164 26.36 18.39 -36.72
N LEU A 165 25.73 19.56 -36.71
CA LEU A 165 24.27 19.71 -36.74
C LEU A 165 23.78 19.82 -38.18
N ASN A 166 22.76 19.02 -38.51
CA ASN A 166 21.96 19.13 -39.72
C ASN A 166 20.53 19.49 -39.29
N LEU A 167 20.22 20.79 -39.33
CA LEU A 167 18.87 21.30 -39.10
C LEU A 167 18.01 21.03 -40.34
N TYR A 168 16.72 20.75 -40.12
CA TYR A 168 15.75 20.57 -41.21
C TYR A 168 15.35 21.89 -41.87
#